data_AF-X1SG74-F1
#
_entry.id   AF-X1SG74-F1
#
_cell.length_a   1.000
_cell.length_b   1.000
_cell.length_c   1.000
_cell.angle_alpha   90.00
_cell.angle_beta   90.00
_cell.angle_gamma   90.00
#
_symmetry.space_group_name_H-M   'P 1'
#
loop_
_entity.id
_entity.type
_entity.pdbx_description
1 polymer ?
#
loop_
_entity_poly.entity_id
_entity_poly.type
_entity_poly.pdbx_seq_one_letter_code
_entity_poly.pdbx_strand_id
1 'polypeptide(L)'
;PIVGRVAAGLPELAFEEIEGYFNPSNWRGCFILRVKGDSMINAHIYDGDMVVVKPGKGALNNDIIVALLEDETTVKRLKKIGNSFVLKPENNAYSVIKG
;
A
#
# COMPACT_ATOMS: atom_id res chain seq x y z
N PRO A 1 15.66 -1.59 14.53
CA PRO A 1 15.94 -2.70 13.59
C PRO A 1 14.63 -3.42 13.30
N ILE A 2 14.34 -3.72 12.04
CA ILE A 2 13.34 -4.72 11.67
C ILE A 2 14.09 -6.04 11.75
N VAL A 3 13.79 -6.81 12.80
CA VAL A 3 14.31 -8.17 12.96
C VAL A 3 13.30 -9.07 12.25
N GLY A 4 13.80 -9.97 11.40
CA GLY A 4 13.03 -10.70 10.42
C GLY A 4 11.97 -11.68 10.97
N ARG A 5 11.63 -12.65 10.13
CA ARG A 5 10.42 -13.49 10.24
C ARG A 5 10.31 -14.23 11.58
N VAL A 6 9.17 -14.05 12.26
CA VAL A 6 8.71 -14.94 13.34
C VAL A 6 7.87 -16.05 12.72
N ALA A 7 8.25 -17.31 12.93
CA ALA A 7 7.46 -18.45 12.49
C ALA A 7 6.14 -18.51 13.27
N ALA A 8 5.01 -18.50 12.57
CA ALA A 8 3.72 -18.84 13.15
C ALA A 8 3.54 -20.36 13.07
N GLY A 9 4.05 -21.09 14.07
CA GLY A 9 4.02 -22.56 14.08
C GLY A 9 4.90 -23.18 15.16
N LEU A 10 5.45 -24.37 14.88
CA LEU A 10 6.43 -25.02 15.76
C LEU A 10 7.63 -24.08 15.99
N PRO A 11 8.24 -24.09 17.18
CA PRO A 11 9.41 -23.26 17.46
C PRO A 11 10.58 -23.74 16.59
N GLU A 12 10.72 -23.12 15.43
CA GLU A 12 11.91 -23.18 14.60
C GLU A 12 12.88 -22.10 15.08
N LEU A 13 14.18 -22.38 15.05
CA LEU A 13 15.22 -21.43 15.44
C LEU A 13 15.01 -20.12 14.68
N ALA A 14 14.54 -19.08 15.38
CA ALA A 14 14.39 -17.76 14.82
C ALA A 14 15.80 -17.20 14.58
N PHE A 15 16.23 -17.20 13.31
CA PHE A 15 17.40 -16.44 12.91
C PHE A 15 17.03 -14.96 13.00
N GLU A 16 17.67 -14.22 13.91
CA GLU A 16 17.58 -12.75 13.98
C GLU A 16 18.36 -12.15 12.79
N GLU A 17 17.88 -12.37 11.58
CA GLU A 17 18.39 -11.65 10.42
C GLU A 17 17.82 -10.23 10.47
N ILE A 18 18.70 -9.23 10.58
CA ILE A 18 18.30 -7.83 10.56
C ILE A 18 17.88 -7.51 9.12
N GLU A 19 16.58 -7.56 8.84
CA GLU A 19 15.99 -7.20 7.55
C GLU A 19 16.11 -5.68 7.27
N GLY A 20 16.33 -4.86 8.31
CA GLY A 20 16.67 -3.45 8.14
C GLY A 20 16.58 -2.62 9.41
N TYR A 21 16.52 -1.29 9.28
CA TYR A 21 16.31 -0.37 10.40
C TYR A 21 15.08 0.50 10.13
N PHE A 22 14.05 0.34 10.96
CA PHE A 22 12.91 1.25 10.99
C PHE A 22 13.33 2.58 11.66
N ASN A 23 13.33 3.68 10.91
CA ASN A 23 13.52 5.02 11.47
C ASN A 23 12.16 5.74 11.48
N PRO A 24 11.53 5.97 12.66
CA PRO A 24 10.27 6.69 12.77
C PRO A 24 10.31 8.10 12.13
N SER A 25 11.49 8.71 12.03
CA SER A 25 11.67 10.00 11.37
C SER A 25 11.29 9.97 9.89
N ASN A 26 11.37 8.81 9.24
CA ASN A 26 11.00 8.64 7.84
C ASN A 26 9.48 8.81 7.63
N TRP A 27 8.69 8.73 8.70
CA TRP A 27 7.24 8.88 8.66
C TRP A 27 6.79 10.28 9.11
N ARG A 28 7.71 11.21 9.35
CA ARG A 28 7.36 12.61 9.59
C ARG A 28 6.57 13.15 8.40
N GLY A 29 5.39 13.70 8.68
CA GLY A 29 4.47 14.21 7.66
C GLY A 29 3.61 13.15 6.98
N CYS A 30 3.73 11.87 7.36
CA CYS A 30 2.80 10.83 6.93
C CYS A 30 1.53 10.83 7.79
N PHE A 31 0.45 10.29 7.25
CA PHE A 31 -0.80 10.03 7.97
C PHE A 31 -1.25 8.58 7.73
N ILE A 32 -2.09 8.07 8.62
CA ILE A 32 -2.59 6.69 8.54
C ILE A 32 -4.05 6.72 8.11
N LEU A 33 -4.41 5.88 7.14
CA LEU A 33 -5.79 5.63 6.75
C LEU A 33 -6.16 4.19 7.04
N ARG A 34 -7.42 3.97 7.41
CA ARG A 34 -8.01 2.64 7.48
C ARG A 34 -8.65 2.32 6.13
N VAL A 35 -8.28 1.18 5.56
CA VAL A 35 -8.83 0.69 4.30
C VAL A 35 -10.27 0.23 4.52
N LYS A 36 -11.13 0.57 3.56
CA LYS A 36 -12.52 0.11 3.49
C LYS A 36 -12.75 -0.59 2.15
N GLY A 37 -13.27 -1.82 2.18
CA GLY A 37 -13.50 -2.67 1.02
C GLY A 37 -12.29 -3.53 0.63
N ASP A 38 -12.46 -4.34 -0.40
CA ASP A 38 -11.55 -5.42 -0.82
C ASP A 38 -10.94 -5.20 -2.22
N SER A 39 -11.02 -3.97 -2.74
CA SER A 39 -10.54 -3.64 -4.10
C SER A 39 -9.02 -3.85 -4.31
N MET A 40 -8.26 -4.08 -3.23
CA MET A 40 -6.82 -4.27 -3.25
C MET A 40 -6.37 -5.65 -2.70
N ILE A 41 -7.29 -6.63 -2.64
CA ILE A 41 -7.05 -7.93 -2.00
C ILE A 41 -5.87 -8.72 -2.58
N ASN A 42 -5.64 -8.67 -3.89
CA ASN A 42 -4.52 -9.34 -4.56
C ASN A 42 -3.18 -8.62 -4.32
N ALA A 43 -3.19 -7.42 -3.73
CA ALA A 43 -2.01 -6.75 -3.20
C ALA A 43 -1.81 -6.98 -1.70
N HIS A 44 -2.57 -7.90 -1.10
CA HIS A 44 -2.56 -8.18 0.34
C HIS A 44 -2.91 -6.97 1.20
N ILE A 45 -3.80 -6.10 0.68
CA ILE A 45 -4.39 -5.00 1.42
C ILE A 45 -5.87 -5.34 1.61
N TYR A 46 -6.26 -5.64 2.83
CA TYR A 46 -7.58 -6.13 3.20
C TYR A 46 -8.43 -5.03 3.84
N ASP A 47 -9.74 -5.26 3.88
CA ASP A 47 -10.66 -4.40 4.62
C ASP A 47 -10.24 -4.32 6.10
N GLY A 48 -10.19 -3.11 6.64
CA GLY A 48 -9.77 -2.86 8.01
C GLY A 48 -8.27 -2.66 8.23
N ASP A 49 -7.42 -2.95 7.23
CA ASP A 49 -5.99 -2.71 7.31
C ASP A 49 -5.66 -1.22 7.46
N MET A 50 -4.51 -0.93 8.06
CA MET A 50 -3.99 0.43 8.19
C MET A 50 -2.85 0.65 7.20
N VAL A 51 -2.99 1.68 6.35
CA VAL A 51 -1.96 2.08 5.40
C VAL A 51 -1.35 3.41 5.82
N VAL A 52 -0.03 3.51 5.70
CA VAL A 52 0.71 4.73 5.99
C VAL A 52 0.95 5.47 4.69
N VAL A 53 0.51 6.71 4.64
CA VAL A 53 0.46 7.51 3.43
C VAL A 53 1.40 8.69 3.58
N LYS A 54 2.34 8.81 2.64
CA LYS A 54 3.21 9.98 2.52
C LYS A 54 2.61 10.94 1.48
N PRO A 55 2.18 12.16 1.87
CA PRO A 55 1.69 13.14 0.90
C PRO A 55 2.78 13.57 -0.09
N GLY A 56 2.43 13.74 -1.36
CA GLY A 56 3.33 14.24 -2.40
C GLY A 56 2.83 13.98 -3.83
N LYS A 57 3.40 14.67 -4.82
CA LYS A 57 3.00 14.57 -6.24
C LYS A 57 3.86 13.59 -7.06
N GLY A 58 4.69 12.78 -6.40
CA GLY A 58 5.77 12.01 -7.03
C GLY A 58 5.51 10.53 -7.26
N ALA A 59 4.25 10.07 -7.27
CA ALA A 59 3.96 8.64 -7.44
C ALA A 59 4.48 8.12 -8.80
N LEU A 60 5.18 6.99 -8.76
CA LEU A 60 5.74 6.30 -9.90
C LEU A 60 4.71 5.34 -10.51
N ASN A 61 5.00 4.89 -11.74
CA ASN A 61 4.19 3.87 -12.36
C ASN A 61 4.27 2.57 -11.54
N ASN A 62 3.12 1.95 -11.29
CA ASN A 62 2.89 0.79 -10.42
C ASN A 62 2.87 1.06 -8.92
N ASP A 63 3.03 2.29 -8.44
CA ASP A 63 2.87 2.59 -7.02
C ASP A 63 1.42 2.35 -6.58
N ILE A 64 1.25 1.86 -5.35
CA ILE A 64 -0.05 1.89 -4.68
C ILE A 64 -0.20 3.27 -4.07
N ILE A 65 -1.22 3.99 -4.51
CA ILE A 65 -1.46 5.37 -4.10
C ILE A 65 -2.81 5.50 -3.43
N VAL A 66 -2.90 6.54 -2.61
CA VAL A 66 -4.18 7.11 -2.20
C VAL A 66 -4.49 8.25 -3.16
N ALA A 67 -5.58 8.13 -3.91
CA ALA A 67 -6.05 9.16 -4.81
C ALA A 67 -7.35 9.77 -4.24
N LEU A 68 -7.44 11.10 -4.31
CA LEU A 68 -8.68 11.83 -4.10
C LEU A 68 -9.30 12.07 -5.48
N LEU A 69 -10.47 11.48 -5.71
CA LEU A 69 -11.25 11.61 -6.94
C LEU A 69 -12.54 12.33 -6.58
N GLU A 70 -12.70 13.56 -7.05
CA GLU A 70 -13.81 14.44 -6.66
C GLU A 70 -13.92 14.48 -5.13
N ASP A 71 -14.91 13.79 -4.55
CA ASP A 71 -15.18 13.72 -3.12
C ASP A 71 -14.86 12.35 -2.48
N GLU A 72 -14.34 11.39 -3.26
CA GLU A 72 -14.02 10.04 -2.80
C GLU A 72 -12.51 9.80 -2.68
N THR A 73 -12.10 9.19 -1.57
CA THR A 73 -10.72 8.71 -1.38
C THR A 73 -10.63 7.23 -1.69
N THR A 74 -9.70 6.85 -2.57
CA THR A 74 -9.52 5.45 -2.97
C THR A 74 -8.06 5.01 -2.93
N VAL A 75 -7.83 3.74 -2.59
CA VAL A 75 -6.52 3.10 -2.67
C VAL A 75 -6.48 2.25 -3.95
N LYS A 76 -5.54 2.54 -4.85
CA LYS A 76 -5.41 1.86 -6.15
C LYS A 76 -3.96 1.82 -6.60
N ARG A 77 -3.64 0.91 -7.53
CA ARG A 77 -2.36 0.95 -8.24
C ARG A 77 -2.40 1.97 -9.35
N LEU A 78 -1.47 2.91 -9.34
CA LEU A 78 -1.28 3.87 -10.42
C LEU A 78 -0.64 3.17 -11.63
N LYS A 79 -1.27 3.27 -12.79
CA LYS A 79 -0.73 2.84 -14.07
C LYS A 79 -0.67 4.03 -15.01
N LYS A 80 0.52 4.51 -15.34
CA LYS A 80 0.74 5.59 -16.30
C LYS A 80 0.77 5.02 -17.72
N ILE A 81 -0.01 5.61 -18.63
CA ILE A 81 -0.15 5.20 -20.02
C ILE A 81 0.06 6.43 -20.90
N GLY A 82 1.29 6.63 -21.38
CA GLY A 82 1.66 7.85 -22.10
C GLY A 82 1.39 9.10 -21.25
N ASN A 83 0.50 9.97 -21.73
CA ASN A 83 0.09 11.19 -21.06
C ASN A 83 -1.15 11.03 -20.16
N SER A 84 -1.73 9.83 -20.10
CA SER A 84 -2.90 9.50 -19.28
C SER A 84 -2.52 8.55 -18.14
N PHE A 85 -3.45 8.31 -17.23
CA PHE A 85 -3.28 7.30 -16.20
C PHE A 85 -4.56 6.53 -15.94
N VAL A 86 -4.41 5.35 -15.35
CA VAL A 86 -5.51 4.58 -14.80
C VAL A 86 -5.18 4.18 -13.37
N LEU A 87 -6.21 4.12 -12.54
CA LEU A 87 -6.17 3.61 -11.19
C LEU A 87 -6.73 2.19 -11.24
N LYS A 88 -5.82 1.23 -11.14
CA LYS A 88 -6.11 -0.19 -11.27
C LYS A 88 -6.38 -0.80 -9.89
N PRO A 89 -7.55 -1.44 -9.67
CA PRO A 89 -7.77 -2.27 -8.50
C PRO A 89 -6.93 -3.54 -8.59
N GLU A 90 -6.56 -4.09 -7.44
CA GLU A 90 -5.96 -5.42 -7.31
C GLU A 90 -7.03 -6.41 -6.86
N ASN A 91 -8.15 -6.41 -7.59
CA ASN A 91 -9.27 -7.33 -7.43
C ASN A 91 -10.08 -7.36 -8.74
N ASN A 92 -10.27 -8.55 -9.30
CA ASN A 92 -10.93 -8.75 -10.60
C ASN A 92 -12.42 -8.39 -10.60
N ALA A 93 -13.05 -8.27 -9.44
CA ALA A 93 -14.44 -7.83 -9.31
C ALA A 93 -14.63 -6.33 -9.55
N TYR A 94 -13.55 -5.55 -9.62
CA TYR A 94 -13.59 -4.09 -9.73
C TYR A 94 -13.04 -3.61 -11.08
N SER A 95 -13.67 -2.57 -11.63
CA SER A 95 -13.24 -1.95 -12.88
C SER A 95 -12.10 -0.95 -12.65
N VAL A 96 -11.28 -0.75 -13.68
CA VAL A 96 -10.26 0.30 -13.71
C VAL A 96 -10.91 1.69 -13.78
N ILE A 97 -10.37 2.65 -13.04
CA ILE A 97 -10.81 4.05 -13.10
C ILE A 97 -9.83 4.80 -14.00
N LYS A 98 -10.32 5.53 -15.00
CA LYS A 98 -9.48 6.32 -15.92
C LYS A 98 -9.39 7.75 -15.43
N GLY A 99 -8.23 8.38 -15.61
CA GLY A 99 -8.00 9.80 -15.34
C GLY A 99 -7.11 10.47 -16.37
#